data_AF-A0A5N6Q118-F1
#
_entry.id   AF-A0A5N6Q118-F1
#
_cell.length_a   1.000
_cell.length_b   1.000
_cell.length_c   1.000
_cell.angle_alpha   90.00
_cell.angle_beta   90.00
_cell.angle_gamma   90.00
#
_symmetry.space_group_name_H-M   'P 1'
#
loop_
_entity.id
_entity.type
_entity.pdbx_description
1 polymer ?
#
loop_
_entity_poly.entity_id
_entity_poly.type
_entity_poly.pdbx_seq_one_letter_code
_entity_poly.pdbx_strand_id
1 'polypeptide(L)'
;MAAANLGVLNQGSVTTHFKSDSSGHRLLLKTQKISFCDKPWTRFSQVELKSKTTSSSRYQSIVSMSVPQAVTNAKVTVSPLHLEDANEPPLNLYKPKGPYTATIVSVERLVGPKAPGETCHIVIDHDGNVPYWEGQSYGVIPPGENPKKPGAPHNVRLYSIASTRYGDSFDGKTASLCVRRAVYYDPETGKEDPSKNGVCSNFLCDSKPGDKVQITGPSGKIMLLPEEDPNATHIMIATGTGVAPFRGYLRRMFMESVPTYKFNGLAWLFLGVANSDSLLYDDEFSKYLADHPDNFR
;
A
#
# COMPACT_ATOMS: atom_id res chain seq x y z
N MET A 1 12.85 -71.68 -2.75
CA MET A 1 11.67 -72.53 -2.98
C MET A 1 10.57 -72.14 -2.01
N ALA A 2 9.60 -71.36 -2.48
CA ALA A 2 8.23 -71.30 -1.95
C ALA A 2 7.41 -70.59 -3.03
N ALA A 3 6.45 -71.32 -3.59
CA ALA A 3 5.53 -70.88 -4.64
C ALA A 3 4.12 -70.73 -4.06
N ALA A 4 3.26 -70.07 -4.85
CA ALA A 4 1.79 -69.92 -4.72
C ALA A 4 1.33 -68.81 -3.75
N ASN A 5 0.26 -68.04 -4.01
CA ASN A 5 -0.72 -68.08 -5.09
C ASN A 5 -1.37 -66.69 -5.26
N LEU A 6 -1.79 -66.38 -6.48
CA LEU A 6 -2.57 -65.20 -6.84
C LEU A 6 -3.98 -65.28 -6.24
N GLY A 7 -4.44 -64.17 -5.66
CA GLY A 7 -5.83 -63.93 -5.28
C GLY A 7 -6.29 -62.59 -5.86
N VAL A 8 -7.14 -62.66 -6.88
CA VAL A 8 -7.85 -61.52 -7.49
C VAL A 8 -9.02 -61.14 -6.57
N LEU A 9 -9.09 -59.89 -6.15
CA LEU A 9 -10.26 -59.33 -5.46
C LEU A 9 -10.71 -58.05 -6.16
N ASN A 10 -11.91 -58.18 -6.73
CA ASN A 10 -12.71 -57.21 -7.43
C ASN A 10 -13.11 -56.07 -6.47
N GLN A 11 -12.74 -54.82 -6.77
CA GLN A 11 -13.29 -53.64 -6.08
C GLN A 11 -14.23 -52.91 -7.03
N GLY A 12 -15.53 -53.05 -6.76
CA GLY A 12 -16.61 -52.41 -7.48
C GLY A 12 -16.64 -50.89 -7.24
N SER A 13 -17.02 -50.16 -8.28
CA SER A 13 -17.27 -48.72 -8.22
C SER A 13 -18.53 -48.43 -7.40
N VAL A 14 -18.42 -47.60 -6.39
CA VAL A 14 -19.56 -47.07 -5.65
C VAL A 14 -20.05 -45.81 -6.38
N THR A 15 -21.16 -45.95 -7.11
CA THR A 15 -21.89 -44.83 -7.71
C THR A 15 -22.96 -44.37 -6.72
N THR A 16 -22.77 -43.19 -6.12
CA THR A 16 -23.78 -42.58 -5.24
C THR A 16 -24.83 -41.83 -6.08
N HIS A 17 -26.08 -42.28 -6.00
CA HIS A 17 -27.23 -41.59 -6.58
C HIS A 17 -27.55 -40.29 -5.83
N PHE A 18 -27.45 -39.15 -6.51
CA PHE A 18 -28.03 -37.88 -6.05
C PHE A 18 -29.52 -37.86 -6.40
N LYS A 19 -30.39 -37.84 -5.38
CA LYS A 19 -31.81 -37.50 -5.54
C LYS A 19 -31.95 -35.98 -5.54
N SER A 20 -32.45 -35.43 -6.64
CA SER A 20 -32.85 -34.03 -6.75
C SER A 20 -34.30 -33.89 -6.29
N ASP A 21 -34.53 -33.40 -5.07
CA ASP A 21 -35.85 -32.92 -4.65
C ASP A 21 -36.03 -31.47 -5.12
N SER A 22 -37.02 -31.30 -5.99
CA SER A 22 -37.46 -30.00 -6.50
C SER A 22 -38.54 -29.45 -5.56
N SER A 23 -38.19 -28.43 -4.79
CA SER A 23 -39.17 -27.58 -4.08
C SER A 23 -39.21 -26.21 -4.76
N GLY A 24 -40.31 -25.97 -5.48
CA GLY A 24 -40.56 -24.72 -6.18
C GLY A 24 -40.96 -23.61 -5.21
N HIS A 25 -40.03 -22.70 -4.92
CA HIS A 25 -40.37 -21.38 -4.39
C HIS A 25 -40.32 -20.35 -5.53
N ARG A 26 -41.49 -19.87 -5.93
CA ARG A 26 -41.70 -18.81 -6.91
C ARG A 26 -41.20 -17.48 -6.31
N LEU A 27 -39.98 -17.07 -6.66
CA LEU A 27 -39.47 -15.72 -6.38
C LEU A 27 -40.01 -14.75 -7.43
N LEU A 28 -40.93 -13.89 -7.00
CA LEU A 28 -41.49 -12.81 -7.80
C LEU A 28 -40.41 -11.73 -7.98
N LEU A 29 -39.66 -11.76 -9.09
CA LEU A 29 -38.79 -10.65 -9.46
C LEU A 29 -39.64 -9.42 -9.80
N LYS A 30 -39.67 -8.45 -8.90
CA LYS A 30 -40.25 -7.13 -9.16
C LYS A 30 -39.15 -6.23 -9.72
N THR A 31 -39.08 -6.15 -11.04
CA THR A 31 -38.15 -5.27 -11.76
C THR A 31 -38.56 -3.81 -11.53
N GLN A 32 -37.81 -3.06 -10.71
CA GLN A 32 -37.94 -1.61 -10.65
C GLN A 32 -37.06 -0.98 -11.73
N LYS A 33 -37.69 -0.45 -12.78
CA LYS A 33 -37.09 0.51 -13.71
C LYS A 33 -36.88 1.82 -12.97
N ILE A 34 -35.62 2.25 -12.81
CA ILE A 34 -35.28 3.60 -12.38
C ILE A 34 -34.98 4.40 -13.65
N SER A 35 -35.82 5.39 -13.96
CA SER A 35 -35.55 6.38 -15.02
C SER A 35 -34.96 7.63 -14.39
N PHE A 36 -33.80 8.06 -14.86
CA PHE A 36 -33.26 9.39 -14.55
C PHE A 36 -33.99 10.43 -15.39
N CYS A 37 -34.54 11.44 -14.72
CA CYS A 37 -35.16 12.59 -15.37
C CYS A 37 -34.32 13.81 -15.01
N ASP A 38 -33.70 14.40 -16.04
CA ASP A 38 -32.91 15.62 -15.99
C ASP A 38 -33.75 16.80 -15.52
N LYS A 39 -33.35 17.48 -14.44
CA LYS A 39 -33.68 18.91 -14.24
C LYS A 39 -32.53 19.68 -13.60
N PRO A 40 -32.28 20.93 -14.05
CA PRO A 40 -31.07 21.71 -13.75
C PRO A 40 -31.15 22.39 -12.38
N TRP A 41 -30.02 22.45 -11.67
CA TRP A 41 -29.91 23.23 -10.44
C TRP A 41 -29.69 24.72 -10.72
N THR A 42 -30.65 25.51 -10.23
CA THR A 42 -30.56 26.96 -10.11
C THR A 42 -29.73 27.37 -8.89
N ARG A 43 -28.97 28.43 -9.13
CA ARG A 43 -28.12 29.24 -8.24
C ARG A 43 -28.92 29.93 -7.11
N PHE A 44 -28.46 29.79 -5.86
CA PHE A 44 -28.54 30.74 -4.72
C PHE A 44 -27.60 30.17 -3.63
N SER A 45 -26.87 30.90 -2.78
CA SER A 45 -26.60 32.32 -2.54
C SER A 45 -25.47 32.38 -1.50
N GLN A 46 -24.68 33.46 -1.52
CA GLN A 46 -23.65 33.80 -0.51
C GLN A 46 -24.15 33.67 0.93
N VAL A 47 -23.30 33.15 1.81
CA VAL A 47 -23.41 33.35 3.26
C VAL A 47 -22.10 33.95 3.77
N GLU A 48 -22.28 35.04 4.50
CA GLU A 48 -21.32 36.00 5.02
C GLU A 48 -20.65 35.49 6.30
N LEU A 49 -19.33 35.64 6.38
CA LEU A 49 -18.48 35.23 7.50
C LEU A 49 -18.46 36.32 8.57
N LYS A 50 -18.92 36.02 9.80
CA LYS A 50 -18.68 36.88 10.97
C LYS A 50 -17.81 36.15 11.99
N SER A 51 -16.65 36.73 12.22
CA SER A 51 -15.63 36.29 13.19
C SER A 51 -16.05 36.62 14.62
N LYS A 52 -15.77 35.70 15.55
CA LYS A 52 -15.67 35.98 16.98
C LYS A 52 -14.39 35.35 17.53
N THR A 53 -13.62 36.18 18.20
CA THR A 53 -12.31 35.88 18.79
C THR A 53 -12.47 35.43 20.24
N THR A 54 -11.89 34.29 20.62
CA THR A 54 -11.51 33.98 22.02
C THR A 54 -10.34 32.98 22.09
N SER A 55 -9.15 33.51 22.41
CA SER A 55 -8.12 33.04 23.36
C SER A 55 -7.75 31.54 23.53
N SER A 56 -6.48 31.27 23.18
CA SER A 56 -5.43 30.52 23.90
C SER A 56 -5.39 28.97 23.89
N SER A 57 -4.38 28.44 23.19
CA SER A 57 -3.38 27.54 23.80
C SER A 57 -2.10 27.50 22.94
N ARG A 58 -0.95 27.72 23.56
CA ARG A 58 0.38 27.75 22.92
C ARG A 58 0.85 26.32 22.61
N TYR A 59 0.73 25.90 21.36
CA TYR A 59 1.58 24.85 20.80
C TYR A 59 2.73 25.52 20.04
N GLN A 60 3.96 25.31 20.50
CA GLN A 60 5.15 25.67 19.76
C GLN A 60 5.26 24.74 18.55
N SER A 61 4.77 25.20 17.40
CA SER A 61 5.12 24.63 16.11
C SER A 61 6.59 24.94 15.84
N ILE A 62 7.42 23.90 15.82
CA ILE A 62 8.70 23.98 15.12
C ILE A 62 8.37 24.00 13.63
N VAL A 63 8.98 24.97 12.96
CA VAL A 63 8.76 25.37 11.57
C VAL A 63 8.91 24.17 10.63
N SER A 64 7.79 23.68 10.12
CA SER A 64 7.78 23.01 8.83
C SER A 64 8.12 24.06 7.79
N MET A 65 9.15 23.83 6.98
CA MET A 65 9.57 24.73 5.90
C MET A 65 8.45 24.79 4.87
N SER A 66 7.49 25.69 5.05
CA SER A 66 6.48 26.02 4.06
C SER A 66 7.16 26.84 2.97
N VAL A 67 7.42 26.17 1.84
CA VAL A 67 7.80 26.84 0.60
C VAL A 67 6.61 27.69 0.13
N PRO A 68 6.77 29.00 -0.11
CA PRO A 68 5.72 29.81 -0.70
C PRO A 68 5.58 29.40 -2.18
N GLN A 69 4.59 28.56 -2.50
CA GLN A 69 4.38 28.10 -3.88
C GLN A 69 3.32 28.96 -4.57
N ALA A 70 3.81 29.86 -5.44
CA ALA A 70 3.02 30.41 -6.52
C ALA A 70 2.62 29.28 -7.50
N VAL A 71 1.47 29.44 -8.15
CA VAL A 71 0.88 28.50 -9.10
C VAL A 71 1.86 28.21 -10.24
N THR A 72 2.61 27.11 -10.13
CA THR A 72 3.30 26.47 -11.26
C THR A 72 3.18 24.97 -11.06
N ASN A 73 2.51 24.29 -11.99
CA ASN A 73 2.40 22.82 -12.11
C ASN A 73 3.76 22.17 -12.46
N ALA A 74 4.84 22.60 -11.80
CA ALA A 74 6.18 22.11 -12.06
C ALA A 74 6.40 20.81 -11.28
N LYS A 75 6.66 19.73 -12.02
CA LYS A 75 7.09 18.44 -11.47
C LYS A 75 8.38 18.61 -10.65
N VAL A 76 8.50 17.84 -9.57
CA VAL A 76 9.65 17.84 -8.66
C VAL A 76 10.86 17.24 -9.37
N THR A 77 12.00 17.91 -9.30
CA THR A 77 13.27 17.38 -9.82
C THR A 77 13.73 16.21 -8.93
N VAL A 78 14.09 15.10 -9.58
CA VAL A 78 14.57 13.88 -8.91
C VAL A 78 16.02 13.60 -9.25
N SER A 79 16.72 12.93 -8.35
CA SER A 79 18.09 12.49 -8.54
C SER A 79 18.36 11.18 -7.78
N PRO A 80 19.35 10.37 -8.19
CA PRO A 80 20.16 10.50 -9.40
C PRO A 80 19.48 9.86 -10.64
N LEU A 81 19.62 10.49 -11.81
CA LEU A 81 18.94 10.03 -13.04
C LEU A 81 19.42 8.66 -13.56
N HIS A 82 20.58 8.17 -13.12
CA HIS A 82 21.06 6.83 -13.53
C HIS A 82 20.17 5.69 -13.03
N LEU A 83 19.23 5.95 -12.13
CA LEU A 83 18.18 4.99 -11.74
C LEU A 83 17.21 4.65 -12.88
N GLU A 84 17.24 5.41 -13.98
CA GLU A 84 16.50 5.11 -15.22
C GLU A 84 17.30 4.25 -16.21
N ASP A 85 18.62 4.08 -16.01
CA ASP A 85 19.49 3.41 -16.99
C ASP A 85 19.35 1.88 -16.97
N ALA A 86 18.76 1.31 -15.91
CA ALA A 86 18.58 -0.13 -15.78
C ALA A 86 17.50 -0.63 -16.76
N ASN A 87 17.80 -1.70 -17.49
CA ASN A 87 16.84 -2.32 -18.43
C ASN A 87 15.95 -3.40 -17.78
N GLU A 88 16.34 -3.90 -16.60
CA GLU A 88 15.59 -4.91 -15.86
C GLU A 88 15.43 -4.48 -14.40
N PRO A 89 14.31 -4.80 -13.75
CA PRO A 89 14.10 -4.49 -12.35
C PRO A 89 15.11 -5.26 -11.49
N PRO A 90 15.70 -4.61 -10.47
CA PRO A 90 16.54 -5.31 -9.50
C PRO A 90 15.74 -6.39 -8.79
N LEU A 91 16.38 -7.53 -8.53
CA LEU A 91 15.74 -8.66 -7.85
C LEU A 91 16.70 -9.37 -6.90
N ASN A 92 16.25 -9.56 -5.67
CA ASN A 92 16.92 -10.34 -4.63
C ASN A 92 18.40 -9.95 -4.44
N LEU A 93 18.69 -8.64 -4.49
CA LEU A 93 20.03 -8.08 -4.25
C LEU A 93 20.54 -8.52 -2.88
N TYR A 94 19.66 -8.44 -1.87
CA TYR A 94 19.92 -8.94 -0.53
C TYR A 94 18.98 -10.09 -0.17
N LYS A 95 19.54 -11.17 0.37
CA LYS A 95 18.84 -12.41 0.70
C LYS A 95 18.73 -12.56 2.22
N PRO A 96 17.85 -13.42 2.75
CA PRO A 96 17.69 -13.55 4.20
C PRO A 96 18.94 -13.98 4.98
N LYS A 97 19.88 -14.66 4.32
CA LYS A 97 21.17 -15.06 4.91
C LYS A 97 22.21 -13.93 4.97
N GLY A 98 21.95 -12.82 4.27
CA GLY A 98 22.79 -11.63 4.24
C GLY A 98 21.91 -10.42 3.88
N PRO A 99 21.03 -10.00 4.81
CA PRO A 99 20.18 -8.83 4.61
C PRO A 99 21.02 -7.56 4.64
N TYR A 100 20.51 -6.48 4.04
CA TYR A 100 21.08 -5.16 4.19
C TYR A 100 20.59 -4.52 5.49
N THR A 101 21.50 -3.90 6.25
CA THR A 101 21.17 -3.15 7.46
C THR A 101 20.87 -1.70 7.10
N ALA A 102 19.59 -1.39 6.92
CA ALA A 102 19.09 -0.05 6.66
C ALA A 102 18.82 0.72 7.96
N THR A 103 18.51 2.01 7.83
CA THR A 103 18.21 2.90 8.96
C THR A 103 16.82 3.49 8.82
N ILE A 104 16.05 3.50 9.90
CA ILE A 104 14.74 4.19 9.94
C ILE A 104 14.98 5.69 9.93
N VAL A 105 14.34 6.40 8.99
CA VAL A 105 14.37 7.86 8.90
C VAL A 105 13.21 8.46 9.68
N SER A 106 12.00 7.97 9.44
CA SER A 106 10.79 8.43 10.14
C SER A 106 9.72 7.35 10.19
N VAL A 107 8.83 7.47 11.18
CA VAL A 107 7.63 6.66 11.33
C VAL A 107 6.50 7.60 11.70
N GLU A 108 5.49 7.67 10.84
CA GLU A 108 4.37 8.60 11.01
C GLU A 108 3.04 7.84 10.90
N ARG A 109 2.10 8.14 11.79
CA ARG A 109 0.76 7.59 11.72
C ARG A 109 -0.03 8.27 10.60
N LEU A 110 -0.59 7.50 9.68
CA LEU A 110 -1.37 8.02 8.54
C LEU A 110 -2.86 8.22 8.85
N VAL A 111 -3.36 7.55 9.88
CA VAL A 111 -4.81 7.42 10.12
C VAL A 111 -5.26 8.20 11.35
N GLY A 112 -6.49 8.70 11.31
CA GLY A 112 -7.15 9.40 12.40
C GLY A 112 -7.50 8.51 13.60
N PRO A 113 -8.05 9.11 14.67
CA PRO A 113 -8.39 8.41 15.91
C PRO A 113 -9.52 7.39 15.77
N LYS A 114 -10.41 7.52 14.79
CA LYS A 114 -11.54 6.58 14.58
C LYS A 114 -11.21 5.44 13.61
N ALA A 115 -9.98 5.34 13.13
CA ALA A 115 -9.56 4.20 12.34
C ALA A 115 -9.56 2.92 13.21
N PRO A 116 -10.01 1.77 12.69
CA PRO A 116 -10.12 0.51 13.45
C PRO A 116 -8.76 -0.08 13.85
N GLY A 117 -7.67 0.46 13.33
CA GLY A 117 -6.31 0.07 13.65
C GLY A 117 -5.34 1.08 13.06
N GLU A 118 -4.11 1.10 13.60
CA GLU A 118 -3.09 2.01 13.13
C GLU A 118 -2.48 1.54 11.80
N THR A 119 -2.30 2.49 10.89
CA THR A 119 -1.46 2.34 9.70
C THR A 119 -0.41 3.45 9.72
N CYS A 120 0.86 3.08 9.58
CA CYS A 120 1.98 4.01 9.57
C CYS A 120 2.63 4.10 8.18
N HIS A 121 3.19 5.26 7.90
CA HIS A 121 4.16 5.51 6.86
C HIS A 121 5.56 5.43 7.45
N ILE A 122 6.43 4.64 6.84
CA ILE A 122 7.76 4.37 7.38
C ILE A 122 8.79 4.62 6.29
N VAL A 123 9.66 5.60 6.51
CA VAL A 123 10.76 5.92 5.59
C VAL A 123 12.02 5.22 6.06
N ILE A 124 12.65 4.48 5.16
CA ILE A 124 13.84 3.66 5.39
C ILE A 124 14.96 4.16 4.47
N ASP A 125 16.08 4.54 5.05
CA ASP A 125 17.31 4.88 4.35
C ASP A 125 18.10 3.60 4.03
N HIS A 126 18.20 3.31 2.74
CA HIS A 126 19.00 2.23 2.18
C HIS A 126 20.31 2.72 1.53
N ASP A 127 20.60 4.02 1.62
CA ASP A 127 21.78 4.72 1.09
C ASP A 127 22.07 4.42 -0.40
N GLY A 128 21.02 4.10 -1.17
CA GLY A 128 21.11 3.74 -2.58
C GLY A 128 21.59 2.31 -2.84
N ASN A 129 21.82 1.50 -1.80
CA ASN A 129 22.35 0.14 -1.95
C ASN A 129 21.28 -0.88 -2.32
N VAL A 130 19.99 -0.58 -2.08
CA VAL A 130 18.89 -1.49 -2.36
C VAL A 130 17.89 -0.84 -3.33
N PRO A 131 18.31 -0.38 -4.53
CA PRO A 131 17.40 0.26 -5.47
C PRO A 131 16.27 -0.71 -5.88
N TYR A 132 15.13 -0.14 -6.29
CA TYR A 132 13.92 -0.87 -6.66
C TYR A 132 13.17 -0.12 -7.75
N TRP A 133 12.24 -0.81 -8.41
CA TRP A 133 11.25 -0.20 -9.30
C TRP A 133 9.89 -0.11 -8.61
N GLU A 134 9.07 0.81 -9.09
CA GLU A 134 7.72 1.02 -8.60
C GLU A 134 6.91 -0.29 -8.60
N GLY A 135 6.24 -0.54 -7.47
CA GLY A 135 5.40 -1.71 -7.22
C GLY A 135 6.14 -3.02 -6.86
N GLN A 136 7.47 -2.97 -6.74
CA GLN A 136 8.21 -4.03 -6.04
C GLN A 136 7.96 -4.01 -4.52
N SER A 137 8.45 -5.05 -3.84
CA SER A 137 8.35 -5.20 -2.39
C SER A 137 9.73 -5.36 -1.74
N TYR A 138 9.86 -4.82 -0.54
CA TYR A 138 10.95 -5.15 0.38
C TYR A 138 10.52 -6.25 1.34
N GLY A 139 11.46 -7.12 1.68
CA GLY A 139 11.30 -8.06 2.77
C GLY A 139 11.98 -7.55 4.02
N VAL A 140 11.27 -7.51 5.15
CA VAL A 140 11.82 -7.12 6.45
C VAL A 140 11.98 -8.33 7.36
N ILE A 141 13.13 -8.44 8.02
CA ILE A 141 13.39 -9.43 9.07
C ILE A 141 13.36 -8.68 10.41
N PRO A 142 12.30 -8.88 11.24
CA PRO A 142 12.25 -8.25 12.55
C PRO A 142 13.29 -8.86 13.50
N PRO A 143 13.73 -8.12 14.53
CA PRO A 143 14.66 -8.63 15.54
C PRO A 143 14.02 -9.75 16.37
N GLY A 144 14.86 -10.62 16.94
CA GLY A 144 14.44 -11.74 17.77
C GLY A 144 14.55 -13.10 17.07
N GLU A 145 14.18 -14.14 17.81
CA GLU A 145 14.27 -15.52 17.36
C GLU A 145 12.94 -16.06 16.84
N ASN A 146 13.01 -16.95 15.86
CA ASN A 146 11.86 -17.65 15.36
C ASN A 146 11.27 -18.59 16.43
N PRO A 147 10.02 -18.37 16.89
CA PRO A 147 9.43 -19.21 17.93
C PRO A 147 9.28 -20.67 17.50
N LYS A 148 9.27 -20.95 16.20
CA LYS A 148 9.18 -22.31 15.63
C LYS A 148 10.54 -22.96 15.38
N LYS A 149 11.63 -22.20 15.45
CA LYS A 149 13.01 -22.65 15.18
C LYS A 149 13.98 -21.87 16.09
N PRO A 150 14.17 -22.30 17.35
CA PRO A 150 15.06 -21.64 18.31
C PRO A 150 16.47 -21.42 17.73
N GLY A 151 17.05 -20.25 17.98
CA GLY A 151 18.35 -19.84 17.43
C GLY A 151 18.34 -19.41 15.95
N ALA A 152 17.22 -19.50 15.23
CA ALA A 152 17.08 -18.98 13.88
C ALA A 152 16.41 -17.59 13.87
N PRO A 153 16.76 -16.68 12.92
CA PRO A 153 16.10 -15.39 12.81
C PRO A 153 14.62 -15.56 12.40
N HIS A 154 13.80 -14.54 12.70
CA HIS A 154 12.43 -14.50 12.20
C HIS A 154 12.36 -14.62 10.67
N ASN A 155 11.26 -15.20 10.17
CA ASN A 155 11.00 -15.23 8.73
C ASN A 155 10.80 -13.81 8.17
N VAL A 156 11.17 -13.61 6.90
CA VAL A 156 10.91 -12.38 6.15
C VAL A 156 9.41 -12.10 6.05
N ARG A 157 9.01 -10.83 6.22
CA ARG A 157 7.68 -10.31 5.87
C ARG A 157 7.81 -9.33 4.71
N LEU A 158 7.05 -9.55 3.65
CA LEU A 158 7.05 -8.67 2.48
C LEU A 158 6.11 -7.48 2.70
N TYR A 159 6.57 -6.30 2.31
CA TYR A 159 5.81 -5.07 2.28
C TYR A 159 5.99 -4.42 0.92
N SER A 160 4.89 -4.09 0.25
CA SER A 160 4.92 -3.32 -0.99
C SER A 160 5.52 -1.94 -0.70
N ILE A 161 6.43 -1.51 -1.57
CA ILE A 161 7.07 -0.21 -1.45
C ILE A 161 6.05 0.86 -1.88
N ALA A 162 5.90 1.89 -1.05
CA ALA A 162 4.94 2.97 -1.18
C ALA A 162 5.52 4.24 -1.81
N SER A 163 6.82 4.24 -2.11
CA SER A 163 7.55 5.33 -2.76
C SER A 163 7.95 4.96 -4.18
N THR A 164 8.36 5.98 -4.94
CA THR A 164 9.06 5.82 -6.22
C THR A 164 10.49 5.34 -5.99
N ARG A 165 11.21 4.95 -7.05
CA ARG A 165 12.63 4.59 -7.00
C ARG A 165 13.53 5.71 -6.46
N TYR A 166 13.06 6.95 -6.47
CA TYR A 166 13.76 8.11 -5.91
C TYR A 166 13.47 8.33 -4.42
N GLY A 167 12.48 7.64 -3.86
CA GLY A 167 12.09 7.79 -2.47
C GLY A 167 11.37 9.10 -2.19
N ASP A 168 10.96 9.30 -0.94
CA ASP A 168 10.21 10.50 -0.55
C ASP A 168 11.10 11.75 -0.40
N SER A 169 12.43 11.56 -0.40
CA SER A 169 13.43 12.64 -0.43
C SER A 169 13.95 12.97 -1.84
N PHE A 170 13.46 12.27 -2.88
CA PHE A 170 13.83 12.49 -4.29
C PHE A 170 15.32 12.34 -4.60
N ASP A 171 16.04 11.55 -3.79
CA ASP A 171 17.50 11.37 -3.81
C ASP A 171 17.96 9.93 -4.09
N GLY A 172 17.01 9.00 -4.28
CA GLY A 172 17.29 7.59 -4.57
C GLY A 172 17.83 6.79 -3.39
N LYS A 173 17.89 7.38 -2.19
CA LYS A 173 18.47 6.74 -1.00
C LYS A 173 17.45 6.13 -0.08
N THR A 174 16.18 6.49 -0.23
CA THR A 174 15.12 6.08 0.68
C THR A 174 14.06 5.20 0.01
N ALA A 175 13.36 4.42 0.83
CA ALA A 175 12.16 3.69 0.46
C ALA A 175 11.12 3.84 1.56
N SER A 176 9.86 3.96 1.16
CA SER A 176 8.76 4.10 2.11
C SER A 176 7.88 2.86 2.13
N LEU A 177 7.42 2.45 3.31
CA LEU A 177 6.46 1.35 3.49
C LEU A 177 5.15 1.88 4.09
N CYS A 178 4.03 1.30 3.65
CA CYS A 178 2.72 1.53 4.25
C CYS A 178 2.33 0.30 5.10
N VAL A 179 2.40 0.42 6.41
CA VAL A 179 2.32 -0.73 7.33
C VAL A 179 1.15 -0.60 8.27
N ARG A 180 0.22 -1.56 8.19
CA ARG A 180 -0.87 -1.71 9.17
C ARG A 180 -0.40 -2.55 10.36
N ARG A 181 -0.59 -2.04 11.58
CA ARG A 181 -0.36 -2.83 12.79
C ARG A 181 -1.31 -4.02 12.85
N ALA A 182 -0.75 -5.19 13.10
CA ALA A 182 -1.52 -6.39 13.37
C ALA A 182 -1.61 -6.56 14.89
N VAL A 183 -2.70 -6.07 15.48
CA VAL A 183 -3.00 -6.20 16.91
C VAL A 183 -4.07 -7.27 17.10
N TYR A 184 -3.87 -8.13 18.09
CA TYR A 184 -4.83 -9.16 18.44
C TYR A 184 -5.73 -8.69 19.58
N TYR A 185 -7.03 -8.85 19.38
CA TYR A 185 -8.05 -8.69 20.42
C TYR A 185 -8.78 -10.00 20.58
N ASP A 186 -8.95 -10.45 21.82
CA ASP A 186 -9.75 -11.63 22.14
C ASP A 186 -11.20 -11.43 21.67
N PRO A 187 -11.78 -12.37 20.92
CA PRO A 187 -13.07 -12.17 20.27
C PRO A 187 -14.26 -12.12 21.23
N GLU A 188 -14.14 -12.68 22.44
CA GLU A 188 -15.22 -12.68 23.44
C GLU A 188 -15.12 -11.47 24.36
N THR A 189 -13.91 -11.17 24.83
CA THR A 189 -13.67 -10.15 25.86
C THR A 189 -13.21 -8.80 25.30
N GLY A 190 -12.76 -8.75 24.05
CA GLY A 190 -12.17 -7.58 23.42
C GLY A 190 -10.82 -7.15 24.00
N LYS A 191 -10.23 -7.95 24.90
CA LYS A 191 -8.95 -7.62 25.55
C LYS A 191 -7.79 -7.85 24.58
N GLU A 192 -6.84 -6.92 24.58
CA GLU A 192 -5.61 -7.07 23.82
C GLU A 192 -4.70 -8.15 24.44
N ASP A 193 -4.07 -8.95 23.59
CA ASP A 193 -3.02 -9.90 23.99
C ASP A 193 -1.74 -9.61 23.19
N PRO A 194 -0.78 -8.87 23.78
CA PRO A 194 0.46 -8.49 23.11
C PRO A 194 1.29 -9.68 22.60
N SER A 195 1.15 -10.86 23.21
CA SER A 195 1.88 -12.07 22.79
C SER A 195 1.41 -12.61 21.44
N LYS A 196 0.21 -12.22 21.00
CA LYS A 196 -0.40 -12.62 19.73
C LYS A 196 -0.33 -11.53 18.66
N ASN A 197 0.27 -10.38 18.97
CA ASN A 197 0.46 -9.29 18.02
C ASN A 197 1.43 -9.71 16.90
N GLY A 198 1.23 -9.15 15.70
CA GLY A 198 2.11 -9.39 14.57
C GLY A 198 3.48 -8.76 14.82
N VAL A 199 4.52 -9.60 14.93
CA VAL A 199 5.88 -9.17 15.29
C VAL A 199 6.41 -8.06 14.39
N CYS A 200 6.41 -8.27 13.06
CA CYS A 200 7.09 -7.35 12.13
C CYS A 200 6.34 -6.02 11.95
N SER A 201 5.00 -6.05 11.87
CA SER A 201 4.23 -4.80 11.70
C SER A 201 4.29 -3.92 12.95
N ASN A 202 4.26 -4.51 14.14
CA ASN A 202 4.43 -3.72 15.37
C ASN A 202 5.86 -3.20 15.49
N PHE A 203 6.89 -4.03 15.28
CA PHE A 203 8.30 -3.60 15.23
C PHE A 203 8.50 -2.37 14.32
N LEU A 204 7.99 -2.44 13.09
CA LEU A 204 8.10 -1.36 12.11
C LEU A 204 7.39 -0.09 12.58
N CYS A 205 6.14 -0.20 13.04
CA CYS A 205 5.39 0.96 13.52
C CYS A 205 5.90 1.51 14.87
N ASP A 206 6.60 0.71 15.67
CA ASP A 206 7.21 1.13 16.96
C ASP A 206 8.59 1.77 16.77
N SER A 207 9.23 1.53 15.63
CA SER A 207 10.55 2.07 15.30
C SER A 207 10.63 3.60 15.44
N LYS A 208 11.86 4.08 15.63
CA LYS A 208 12.20 5.49 15.79
C LYS A 208 13.32 5.87 14.82
N PRO A 209 13.44 7.16 14.47
CA PRO A 209 14.57 7.64 13.68
C PRO A 209 15.91 7.16 14.25
N GLY A 210 16.76 6.57 13.39
CA GLY A 210 18.05 6.00 13.77
C GLY A 210 18.05 4.49 14.05
N ASP A 211 16.88 3.88 14.27
CA ASP A 211 16.78 2.43 14.47
C ASP A 211 17.27 1.65 13.24
N LYS A 212 17.86 0.48 13.46
CA LYS A 212 18.34 -0.39 12.39
C LYS A 212 17.29 -1.41 12.01
N VAL A 213 17.14 -1.63 10.70
CA VAL A 213 16.19 -2.59 10.14
C VAL A 213 16.86 -3.47 9.09
N GLN A 214 16.65 -4.78 9.21
CA GLN A 214 17.18 -5.77 8.26
C GLN A 214 16.24 -5.91 7.07
N ILE A 215 16.67 -5.43 5.91
CA ILE A 215 15.90 -5.48 4.66
C ILE A 215 16.50 -6.49 3.67
N THR A 216 15.63 -7.08 2.85
CA THR A 216 15.91 -8.05 1.80
C THR A 216 15.14 -7.68 0.54
N GLY A 217 15.54 -8.23 -0.59
CA GLY A 217 14.95 -7.91 -1.89
C GLY A 217 15.78 -6.88 -2.67
N PRO A 218 15.12 -5.99 -3.46
CA PRO A 218 13.68 -6.00 -3.71
C PRO A 218 13.20 -7.28 -4.40
N SER A 219 11.89 -7.51 -4.41
CA SER A 219 11.29 -8.71 -5.01
C SER A 219 9.95 -8.40 -5.66
N GLY A 220 9.54 -9.28 -6.59
CA GLY A 220 8.29 -9.16 -7.33
C GLY A 220 8.46 -8.49 -8.70
N LYS A 221 7.71 -8.99 -9.69
CA LYS A 221 7.57 -8.39 -11.03
C LYS A 221 6.10 -8.18 -11.46
N ILE A 222 5.14 -8.71 -10.69
CA ILE A 222 3.71 -8.71 -11.06
C ILE A 222 3.15 -7.30 -11.11
N MET A 223 3.54 -6.46 -10.15
CA MET A 223 3.09 -5.09 -10.00
C MET A 223 4.16 -4.12 -10.52
N LEU A 224 4.82 -4.43 -11.64
CA LEU A 224 5.64 -3.41 -12.31
C LEU A 224 4.71 -2.53 -13.14
N LEU A 225 5.01 -1.24 -13.20
CA LEU A 225 4.29 -0.31 -14.06
C LEU A 225 4.68 -0.59 -15.52
N PRO A 226 3.72 -0.91 -16.41
CA PRO A 226 3.99 -0.95 -17.85
C PRO A 226 4.20 0.48 -18.35
N GLU A 227 5.40 0.79 -18.82
CA GLU A 227 5.81 2.14 -19.27
C GLU A 227 5.98 2.24 -20.79
N GLU A 228 5.74 1.15 -21.52
CA GLU A 228 5.93 1.07 -22.97
C GLU A 228 5.00 2.04 -23.74
N ASP A 229 3.78 2.22 -23.25
CA ASP A 229 2.84 3.23 -23.74
C ASP A 229 2.58 4.30 -22.66
N PRO A 230 3.14 5.52 -22.80
CA PRO A 230 2.92 6.61 -21.84
C PRO A 230 1.47 7.13 -21.83
N ASN A 231 0.63 6.73 -22.79
CA ASN A 231 -0.79 7.11 -22.87
C ASN A 231 -1.72 6.01 -22.34
N ALA A 232 -1.17 4.91 -21.81
CA ALA A 232 -1.95 3.79 -21.31
C ALA A 232 -2.94 4.22 -20.20
N THR A 233 -4.03 3.47 -20.10
CA THR A 233 -4.98 3.62 -18.98
C THR A 233 -4.64 2.63 -17.88
N HIS A 234 -4.39 3.14 -16.68
CA HIS A 234 -4.11 2.34 -15.49
C HIS A 234 -5.26 2.43 -14.50
N ILE A 235 -6.00 1.33 -14.34
CA ILE A 235 -7.07 1.21 -13.33
C ILE A 235 -6.47 0.53 -12.10
N MET A 236 -6.42 1.26 -10.99
CA MET A 236 -5.77 0.87 -9.75
C MET A 236 -6.83 0.62 -8.69
N ILE A 237 -6.95 -0.62 -8.20
CA ILE A 237 -7.95 -1.00 -7.20
C ILE A 237 -7.23 -1.42 -5.92
N ALA A 238 -7.39 -0.63 -4.86
CA ALA A 238 -6.73 -0.82 -3.57
C ALA A 238 -7.73 -1.01 -2.44
N THR A 239 -7.33 -1.78 -1.42
CA THR A 239 -7.96 -1.79 -0.11
C THR A 239 -6.90 -1.63 0.98
N GLY A 240 -7.08 -0.67 1.88
CA GLY A 240 -6.11 -0.35 2.94
C GLY A 240 -4.68 -0.17 2.42
N THR A 241 -3.72 -0.88 3.01
CA THR A 241 -2.28 -0.81 2.64
C THR A 241 -1.97 -1.27 1.22
N GLY A 242 -2.94 -1.89 0.50
CA GLY A 242 -2.81 -2.20 -0.93
C GLY A 242 -2.65 -0.96 -1.82
N VAL A 243 -2.81 0.25 -1.29
CA VAL A 243 -2.55 1.51 -1.99
C VAL A 243 -1.05 1.79 -2.21
N ALA A 244 -0.17 1.13 -1.45
CA ALA A 244 1.28 1.35 -1.49
C ALA A 244 1.88 1.43 -2.93
N PRO A 245 1.77 0.39 -3.78
CA PRO A 245 2.34 0.46 -5.13
C PRO A 245 1.77 1.62 -5.96
N PHE A 246 0.49 1.95 -5.78
CA PHE A 246 -0.18 3.00 -6.53
C PHE A 246 0.25 4.40 -6.12
N ARG A 247 0.62 4.61 -4.86
CA ARG A 247 1.29 5.86 -4.46
C ARG A 247 2.59 6.05 -5.24
N GLY A 248 3.40 4.99 -5.38
CA GLY A 248 4.60 5.02 -6.21
C GLY A 248 4.29 5.34 -7.67
N TYR A 249 3.28 4.69 -8.26
CA TYR A 249 2.88 4.95 -9.65
C TYR A 249 2.47 6.42 -9.85
N LEU A 250 1.59 6.92 -8.99
CA LEU A 250 1.04 8.27 -9.10
C LEU A 250 2.08 9.36 -8.90
N ARG A 251 3.04 9.17 -7.98
CA ARG A 251 4.18 10.08 -7.86
C ARG A 251 5.02 10.11 -9.13
N ARG A 252 5.35 8.95 -9.70
CA ARG A 252 6.10 8.86 -10.96
C ARG A 252 5.34 9.50 -12.13
N MET A 253 4.03 9.28 -12.21
CA MET A 253 3.16 9.84 -13.26
C MET A 253 2.98 11.35 -13.16
N PHE A 254 2.72 11.88 -11.95
CA PHE A 254 2.25 13.26 -11.77
C PHE A 254 3.21 14.16 -10.98
N MET A 255 3.87 13.64 -9.95
CA MET A 255 4.70 14.46 -9.06
C MET A 255 6.12 14.67 -9.59
N GLU A 256 6.75 13.62 -10.13
CA GLU A 256 8.19 13.62 -10.44
C GLU A 256 8.49 14.02 -11.88
N SER A 257 9.61 14.72 -12.06
CA SER A 257 10.15 15.10 -13.35
C SER A 257 11.10 14.01 -13.85
N VAL A 258 10.52 12.95 -14.40
CA VAL A 258 11.26 11.81 -14.95
C VAL A 258 11.50 12.04 -16.45
N PRO A 259 12.74 12.20 -16.93
CA PRO A 259 13.00 12.51 -18.35
C PRO A 259 12.57 11.40 -19.31
N THR A 260 12.70 10.14 -18.88
CA THR A 260 12.43 8.93 -19.66
C THR A 260 10.95 8.55 -19.71
N TYR A 261 10.13 9.06 -18.78
CA TYR A 261 8.72 8.69 -18.66
C TYR A 261 7.84 9.93 -18.42
N LYS A 262 7.00 10.24 -19.40
CA LYS A 262 6.01 11.33 -19.33
C LYS A 262 4.62 10.76 -19.52
N PHE A 263 3.92 10.51 -18.41
CA PHE A 263 2.56 10.00 -18.45
C PHE A 263 1.59 11.03 -19.04
N ASN A 264 0.85 10.61 -20.06
CA ASN A 264 -0.21 11.40 -20.72
C ASN A 264 -1.53 10.60 -20.82
N GLY A 265 -1.59 9.42 -20.20
CA GLY A 265 -2.76 8.54 -20.22
C GLY A 265 -3.79 8.88 -19.14
N LEU A 266 -4.55 7.87 -18.72
CA LEU A 266 -5.54 7.98 -17.64
C LEU A 266 -5.17 7.07 -16.48
N ALA A 267 -4.98 7.64 -15.30
CA ALA A 267 -4.80 6.94 -14.04
C ALA A 267 -6.10 7.01 -13.25
N TRP A 268 -6.68 5.87 -12.86
CA TRP A 268 -7.93 5.82 -12.11
C TRP A 268 -7.76 5.01 -10.83
N LEU A 269 -7.80 5.67 -9.68
CA LEU A 269 -7.63 5.04 -8.36
C LEU A 269 -8.97 4.81 -7.66
N PHE A 270 -9.24 3.55 -7.34
CA PHE A 270 -10.31 3.13 -6.44
C PHE A 270 -9.71 2.68 -5.12
N LEU A 271 -9.94 3.44 -4.04
CA LEU A 271 -9.42 3.14 -2.70
C LEU A 271 -10.56 2.80 -1.73
N GLY A 272 -10.63 1.53 -1.31
CA GLY A 272 -11.51 1.07 -0.25
C GLY A 272 -10.85 1.12 1.13
N VAL A 273 -11.40 1.90 2.05
CA VAL A 273 -10.98 1.96 3.46
C VAL A 273 -12.19 1.86 4.39
N ALA A 274 -11.96 1.63 5.68
CA ALA A 274 -13.03 1.39 6.65
C ALA A 274 -13.92 2.62 6.90
N ASN A 275 -13.31 3.81 6.97
CA ASN A 275 -13.98 5.09 7.20
C ASN A 275 -13.04 6.25 6.78
N SER A 276 -13.50 7.49 6.84
CA SER A 276 -12.71 8.68 6.46
C SER A 276 -11.41 8.82 7.26
N ASP A 277 -11.41 8.51 8.56
CA ASP A 277 -10.19 8.51 9.39
C ASP A 277 -9.18 7.44 8.94
N SER A 278 -9.59 6.47 8.13
CA SER A 278 -8.74 5.40 7.62
C SER A 278 -8.22 5.68 6.21
N LEU A 279 -8.52 6.85 5.63
CA LEU A 279 -7.97 7.25 4.33
C LEU A 279 -6.44 7.36 4.43
N LEU A 280 -5.76 6.97 3.35
CA LEU A 280 -4.31 6.92 3.27
C LEU A 280 -3.87 7.80 2.10
N TYR A 281 -3.02 8.79 2.38
CA TYR A 281 -2.48 9.71 1.38
C TYR A 281 -3.53 10.54 0.62
N ASP A 282 -4.70 10.76 1.24
CA ASP A 282 -5.86 11.45 0.62
C ASP A 282 -5.52 12.86 0.11
N ASP A 283 -4.76 13.62 0.90
CA ASP A 283 -4.30 14.96 0.53
C ASP A 283 -3.44 14.94 -0.73
N GLU A 284 -2.57 13.92 -0.88
CA GLU A 284 -1.69 13.76 -2.03
C GLU A 284 -2.51 13.42 -3.29
N PHE A 285 -3.46 12.49 -3.19
CA PHE A 285 -4.31 12.11 -4.32
C PHE A 285 -5.31 13.21 -4.71
N SER A 286 -5.86 13.93 -3.73
CA SER A 286 -6.72 15.09 -3.96
C SER A 286 -6.00 16.19 -4.72
N LYS A 287 -4.69 16.36 -4.49
CA LYS A 287 -3.86 17.29 -5.25
C LYS A 287 -3.74 16.86 -6.72
N TYR A 288 -3.51 15.56 -7.00
CA TYR A 288 -3.49 15.09 -8.40
C TYR A 288 -4.81 15.31 -9.12
N LEU A 289 -5.95 15.18 -8.43
CA LEU A 289 -7.26 15.43 -9.02
C LEU A 289 -7.44 16.92 -9.40
N ALA A 290 -6.90 17.83 -8.59
CA ALA A 290 -6.92 19.26 -8.87
C ALA A 290 -5.93 19.67 -9.98
N ASP A 291 -4.72 19.11 -9.95
CA ASP A 291 -3.63 19.50 -10.86
C ASP A 291 -3.73 18.82 -12.24
N HIS A 292 -4.35 17.63 -12.31
CA HIS A 292 -4.44 16.78 -13.52
C HIS A 292 -5.86 16.21 -13.75
N PRO A 293 -6.92 17.04 -13.82
CA PRO A 293 -8.31 16.59 -13.85
C PRO A 293 -8.68 15.74 -15.09
N ASP A 294 -7.95 15.88 -16.20
CA ASP A 294 -8.17 15.10 -17.41
C ASP A 294 -7.47 13.72 -17.39
N ASN A 295 -6.46 13.57 -16.53
CA ASN A 295 -5.57 12.40 -16.50
C ASN A 295 -5.67 11.58 -15.20
N PHE A 296 -6.23 12.13 -14.12
CA PHE A 296 -6.39 11.43 -12.84
C PHE A 296 -7.86 11.40 -12.38
N ARG A 297 -8.29 10.24 -11.88
CA ARG A 297 -9.64 9.99 -11.37
C ARG A 297 -9.64 9.11 -10.13
#